data_AF-A0A1B7MYJ0-F1
#
_entry.id   AF-A0A1B7MYJ0-F1
#
_cell.length_a   1.000
_cell.length_b   1.000
_cell.length_c   1.000
_cell.angle_alpha   90.00
_cell.angle_beta   90.00
_cell.angle_gamma   90.00
#
_symmetry.space_group_name_H-M   'P 1'
#
loop_
_entity.id
_entity.type
_entity.pdbx_description
1 polymer ?
#
loop_
_entity_poly.entity_id
_entity_poly.type
_entity_poly.pdbx_seq_one_letter_code
_entity_poly.pdbx_strand_id
1 'polypeptide(L)'
;MVLHPQRVLVIGNENSANEMTAQLAPIARTPVYRSIRRVSIFPPLPDARIQDIGAITRYSTSDKNKITVHLHDGSSIEYIDIVLFGTGYYPHVPYFQTLHPESCPNIMRHNAFHLQILYAHNPTLAFIGSTISFMSFFLAEFM
;
A
#
# COMPACT_ATOMS: atom_id res chain seq x y z
N MET A 1 -16.76 21.07 -19.53
CA MET A 1 -16.43 19.64 -19.69
C MET A 1 -16.75 18.95 -18.38
N VAL A 2 -17.91 18.29 -18.28
CA VAL A 2 -18.32 17.61 -17.04
C VAL A 2 -17.67 16.23 -17.06
N LEU A 3 -16.65 16.02 -16.23
CA LEU A 3 -16.10 14.68 -16.02
C LEU A 3 -17.13 13.88 -15.22
N HIS A 4 -17.66 12.81 -15.80
CA HIS A 4 -18.56 11.92 -15.07
C HIS A 4 -17.80 11.27 -13.90
N PRO A 5 -18.41 11.17 -12.71
CA PRO A 5 -17.77 10.55 -11.55
C PRO A 5 -17.45 9.09 -11.85
N GLN A 6 -16.20 8.72 -11.60
CA GLN A 6 -15.65 7.40 -11.93
C GLN A 6 -15.86 6.41 -10.78
N ARG A 7 -16.06 5.13 -11.10
CA ARG A 7 -16.16 4.03 -10.14
C ARG A 7 -14.75 3.56 -9.77
N VAL A 8 -14.34 3.79 -8.53
CA VAL A 8 -12.96 3.58 -8.08
C VAL A 8 -12.89 2.44 -7.07
N LEU A 9 -11.81 1.67 -7.19
CA LEU A 9 -11.43 0.62 -6.27
C LEU A 9 -10.02 0.90 -5.72
N VAL A 10 -9.88 0.91 -4.40
CA VAL A 10 -8.60 1.06 -3.70
C VAL A 10 -8.20 -0.27 -3.08
N ILE A 11 -6.97 -0.70 -3.31
CA ILE A 11 -6.41 -1.96 -2.78
C ILE A 11 -5.56 -1.66 -1.56
N GLY A 12 -5.92 -2.25 -0.42
CA GLY A 12 -5.25 -2.06 0.86
C GLY A 12 -6.08 -1.24 1.84
N ASN A 13 -5.65 -1.24 3.11
CA ASN A 13 -6.31 -0.54 4.20
C ASN A 13 -5.33 0.03 5.23
N GLU A 14 -4.07 0.23 4.83
CA GLU A 14 -3.10 1.00 5.61
C GLU A 14 -3.31 2.51 5.37
N ASN A 15 -2.47 3.36 5.98
CA ASN A 15 -2.67 4.80 6.01
C ASN A 15 -2.88 5.43 4.61
N SER A 16 -2.06 5.06 3.61
CA SER A 16 -2.18 5.58 2.25
C SER A 16 -3.49 5.17 1.56
N ALA A 17 -3.92 3.92 1.72
CA ALA A 17 -5.16 3.45 1.13
C ALA A 17 -6.39 4.10 1.76
N ASN A 18 -6.36 4.29 3.09
CA ASN A 18 -7.43 4.95 3.81
C ASN A 18 -7.59 6.40 3.39
N GLU A 19 -6.47 7.13 3.29
CA GLU A 19 -6.48 8.52 2.85
C GLU A 19 -6.97 8.66 1.39
N MET A 20 -6.48 7.82 0.46
CA MET A 20 -6.99 7.81 -0.91
C MET A 20 -8.51 7.59 -0.95
N THR A 21 -9.01 6.63 -0.17
CA THR A 21 -10.44 6.31 -0.15
C THR A 21 -11.26 7.46 0.43
N ALA A 22 -10.78 8.12 1.50
CA ALA A 22 -11.43 9.28 2.12
C ALA A 22 -11.47 10.49 1.18
N GLN A 23 -10.39 10.77 0.45
CA GLN A 23 -10.33 11.85 -0.54
C GLN A 23 -11.22 11.57 -1.76
N LEU A 24 -11.39 10.30 -2.14
CA LEU A 24 -12.25 9.89 -3.25
C LEU A 24 -13.73 9.87 -2.87
N ALA A 25 -14.09 9.59 -1.61
CA ALA A 25 -15.47 9.50 -1.14
C ALA A 25 -16.39 10.68 -1.57
N PRO A 26 -15.96 11.96 -1.54
CA PRO A 26 -16.80 13.08 -1.98
C PRO A 26 -16.86 13.32 -3.50
N ILE A 27 -15.94 12.75 -4.30
CA ILE A 27 -15.77 13.11 -5.73
C ILE A 27 -15.99 11.94 -6.71
N ALA A 28 -15.77 10.71 -6.25
CA ALA A 28 -15.95 9.51 -7.06
C ALA A 28 -17.40 9.03 -7.05
N ARG A 29 -17.74 8.12 -7.96
CA ARG A 29 -19.05 7.48 -7.97
C ARG A 29 -19.19 6.59 -6.74
N THR A 30 -20.19 6.89 -5.90
CA THR A 30 -20.49 6.12 -4.70
C THR A 30 -21.05 4.73 -5.04
N PRO A 31 -20.63 3.66 -4.33
CA PRO A 31 -19.60 3.66 -3.29
C PRO A 31 -18.19 3.58 -3.86
N VAL A 32 -17.23 4.15 -3.12
CA VAL A 32 -15.81 3.87 -3.33
C VAL A 32 -15.49 2.53 -2.67
N TYR A 33 -14.95 1.59 -3.44
CA TYR A 33 -14.62 0.27 -2.93
C TYR A 33 -13.23 0.27 -2.32
N ARG A 34 -13.08 -0.34 -1.14
CA ARG A 34 -11.78 -0.58 -0.51
C ARG A 34 -11.60 -2.06 -0.22
N SER A 35 -10.60 -2.68 -0.85
CA SER A 35 -10.30 -4.10 -0.65
C SER A 35 -9.43 -4.33 0.58
N ILE A 36 -9.95 -5.13 1.50
CA ILE A 36 -9.35 -5.42 2.81
C ILE A 36 -9.02 -6.91 2.91
N ARG A 37 -7.80 -7.23 3.37
CA ARG A 37 -7.35 -8.61 3.65
C ARG A 37 -7.26 -8.94 5.14
N ARG A 38 -7.08 -7.93 5.97
CA ARG A 38 -6.88 -8.04 7.43
C ARG A 38 -7.38 -6.76 8.10
N VAL A 39 -7.67 -6.81 9.39
CA VAL A 39 -7.97 -5.60 10.16
C VAL A 39 -6.73 -4.68 10.14
N SER A 40 -6.94 -3.40 9.84
CA SER A 40 -5.86 -2.40 9.83
C SER A 40 -5.48 -2.00 11.25
N ILE A 41 -4.19 -1.75 11.48
CA ILE A 41 -3.71 -1.07 12.69
C ILE A 41 -3.92 0.45 12.61
N PHE A 42 -4.28 0.98 11.44
CA PHE A 42 -4.69 2.37 11.20
C PHE A 42 -6.18 2.40 10.85
N PRO A 43 -7.08 2.33 11.84
CA PRO A 43 -8.50 2.34 11.56
C PRO A 43 -8.91 3.67 10.90
N PRO A 44 -9.60 3.63 9.75
CA PRO A 44 -10.14 4.82 9.11
C PRO A 44 -11.35 5.36 9.89
N LEU A 45 -11.68 6.64 9.69
CA LEU A 45 -12.97 7.16 10.14
C LEU A 45 -14.11 6.49 9.34
N PRO A 46 -15.24 6.13 9.97
CA PRO A 46 -16.39 5.58 9.26
C PRO A 46 -16.97 6.58 8.24
N ASP A 47 -17.24 6.11 7.02
CA ASP A 47 -17.91 6.89 5.97
C ASP A 47 -18.86 5.98 5.20
N ALA A 48 -20.14 6.34 5.14
CA ALA A 48 -21.17 5.56 4.45
C ALA A 48 -20.99 5.47 2.92
N ARG A 49 -20.15 6.35 2.34
CA ARG A 49 -19.81 6.35 0.91
C ARG A 49 -18.71 5.35 0.56
N ILE A 50 -18.07 4.77 1.57
CA ILE A 50 -16.98 3.80 1.43
C ILE A 50 -17.54 2.41 1.72
N GLN A 51 -17.28 1.47 0.81
CA GLN A 51 -17.65 0.08 0.99
C GLN A 51 -16.40 -0.78 1.07
N ASP A 52 -16.19 -1.40 2.24
CA ASP A 52 -15.16 -2.40 2.43
C ASP A 52 -15.56 -3.73 1.80
N ILE A 53 -14.64 -4.29 1.03
CA ILE A 53 -14.82 -5.55 0.33
C ILE A 53 -13.68 -6.51 0.63
N GLY A 54 -13.89 -7.80 0.40
CA GLY A 54 -12.89 -8.84 0.61
C GLY A 54 -11.69 -8.76 -0.34
N ALA A 55 -10.79 -9.73 -0.19
CA ALA A 55 -9.61 -9.87 -1.04
C ALA A 55 -9.99 -10.17 -2.50
N ILE A 56 -9.27 -9.57 -3.43
CA ILE A 56 -9.45 -9.80 -4.87
C ILE A 56 -8.63 -11.01 -5.30
N THR A 57 -9.24 -11.90 -6.07
CA THR A 57 -8.61 -13.11 -6.62
C THR A 57 -8.13 -12.90 -8.05
N ARG A 58 -8.90 -12.20 -8.89
CA ARG A 58 -8.54 -11.92 -10.28
C ARG A 58 -9.20 -10.65 -10.81
N TYR A 59 -8.60 -10.11 -11.86
CA TYR A 59 -9.13 -9.02 -12.67
C TYR A 59 -9.48 -9.57 -14.06
N SER A 60 -10.59 -9.12 -14.63
CA SER A 60 -10.96 -9.40 -16.02
C SER A 60 -11.37 -8.09 -16.69
N THR A 61 -10.97 -7.89 -17.95
CA THR A 61 -11.41 -6.74 -18.73
C THR A 61 -12.49 -7.17 -19.71
N SER A 62 -13.49 -6.32 -19.90
CA SER A 62 -14.44 -6.42 -21.02
C SER A 62 -13.97 -5.54 -22.19
N ASP A 63 -14.51 -5.73 -23.38
CA ASP A 63 -14.14 -5.01 -24.63
C ASP A 63 -14.29 -3.47 -24.55
N LYS A 64 -14.85 -2.93 -23.46
CA LYS A 64 -15.12 -1.50 -23.23
C LYS A 64 -14.11 -0.80 -22.31
N ASN A 65 -12.90 -1.34 -22.12
CA ASN A 65 -11.89 -0.83 -21.18
C ASN A 65 -12.42 -0.70 -19.74
N LYS A 66 -13.35 -1.57 -19.34
CA LYS A 66 -13.88 -1.62 -17.98
C LYS A 66 -13.37 -2.85 -17.27
N ILE A 67 -12.99 -2.66 -16.01
CA ILE A 67 -12.42 -3.71 -15.16
C ILE A 67 -13.55 -4.36 -14.36
N THR A 68 -13.56 -5.68 -14.36
CA THR A 68 -14.34 -6.50 -13.45
C THR A 68 -13.40 -7.17 -12.48
N VAL A 69 -13.66 -6.99 -11.18
CA VAL A 69 -12.89 -7.63 -10.10
C VAL A 69 -13.67 -8.80 -9.53
N HIS A 70 -12.98 -9.91 -9.28
CA HIS A 70 -13.56 -11.10 -8.66
C HIS A 70 -12.98 -11.25 -7.26
N LEU A 71 -13.85 -11.45 -6.28
CA LEU A 71 -13.48 -11.52 -4.87
C LEU A 71 -13.30 -12.97 -4.43
N HIS A 72 -12.70 -13.16 -3.27
CA HIS A 72 -12.46 -14.49 -2.69
C HIS A 72 -13.75 -15.21 -2.28
N ASP A 73 -14.82 -14.49 -1.98
CA ASP A 73 -16.15 -15.04 -1.66
C ASP A 73 -16.93 -15.49 -2.91
N GLY A 74 -16.35 -15.35 -4.10
CA GLY A 74 -16.98 -15.69 -5.38
C GLY A 74 -17.82 -14.56 -5.98
N SER A 75 -18.01 -13.44 -5.28
CA SER A 75 -18.69 -12.26 -5.82
C SER A 75 -17.83 -11.52 -6.84
N SER A 76 -18.45 -10.69 -7.67
CA SER A 76 -17.76 -9.83 -8.63
C SER A 76 -18.30 -8.41 -8.62
N ILE A 77 -17.42 -7.45 -8.94
CA ILE A 77 -17.79 -6.04 -9.10
C ILE A 77 -17.35 -5.60 -10.49
N GLU A 78 -18.33 -5.24 -11.30
CA GLU A 78 -18.13 -4.85 -12.70
C GLU A 78 -18.01 -3.34 -12.86
N TYR A 79 -17.57 -2.90 -14.05
CA TYR A 79 -17.54 -1.48 -14.43
C TYR A 79 -16.66 -0.61 -13.52
N ILE A 80 -15.56 -1.15 -13.01
CA ILE A 80 -14.53 -0.36 -12.35
C ILE A 80 -13.74 0.41 -13.40
N ASP A 81 -13.59 1.71 -13.17
CA ASP A 81 -12.87 2.64 -14.05
C ASP A 81 -11.39 2.72 -13.67
N ILE A 82 -11.11 2.79 -12.36
CA ILE A 82 -9.76 2.93 -11.83
C ILE A 82 -9.55 1.96 -10.67
N VAL A 83 -8.39 1.31 -10.67
CA VAL A 83 -7.86 0.54 -9.54
C VAL A 83 -6.61 1.24 -9.02
N LEU A 84 -6.60 1.62 -7.74
CA LEU A 84 -5.47 2.26 -7.07
C LEU A 84 -4.83 1.31 -6.06
N PHE A 85 -3.51 1.14 -6.12
CA PHE A 85 -2.78 0.25 -5.23
C PHE A 85 -2.17 1.02 -4.05
N GLY A 86 -2.78 0.89 -2.88
CA GLY A 86 -2.27 1.36 -1.59
C GLY A 86 -1.59 0.25 -0.80
N THR A 87 -0.79 -0.58 -1.47
CA THR A 87 -0.18 -1.80 -0.90
C THR A 87 1.20 -1.59 -0.25
N GLY A 88 1.61 -0.34 -0.10
CA GLY A 88 2.92 0.03 0.43
C GLY A 88 4.04 -0.07 -0.60
N TYR A 89 5.27 0.04 -0.10
CA TYR A 89 6.50 0.06 -0.88
C TYR A 89 7.46 -1.02 -0.35
N TYR A 90 8.43 -1.40 -1.16
CA TYR A 90 9.55 -2.21 -0.72
C TYR A 90 10.83 -1.36 -0.71
N PRO A 91 11.72 -1.54 0.28
CA PRO A 91 13.02 -0.88 0.28
C PRO A 91 13.86 -1.30 -0.92
N HIS A 92 14.40 -0.33 -1.66
CA HIS A 92 15.19 -0.56 -2.85
C HIS A 92 16.49 0.25 -2.81
N VAL A 93 17.62 -0.45 -2.72
CA VAL A 93 18.98 0.13 -2.65
C VAL A 93 19.85 -0.49 -3.74
N PRO A 94 19.71 -0.02 -4.99
CA PRO A 94 20.27 -0.70 -6.18
C PRO A 94 21.80 -0.70 -6.23
N TYR A 95 22.45 0.19 -5.48
CA TYR A 95 23.91 0.33 -5.44
C TYR A 95 24.54 -0.42 -4.26
N PHE A 96 23.73 -1.05 -3.41
CA PHE A 96 24.24 -1.80 -2.27
C PHE A 96 24.54 -3.23 -2.68
N GLN A 97 25.82 -3.57 -2.72
CA GLN A 97 26.30 -4.92 -3.02
C GLN A 97 26.78 -5.56 -1.72
N THR A 98 26.18 -6.68 -1.34
CA THR A 98 26.61 -7.47 -0.17
C THR A 98 27.49 -8.61 -0.63
N LEU A 99 28.55 -8.90 0.12
CA LEU A 99 29.38 -10.08 -0.12
C LEU A 99 28.65 -11.39 0.22
N HIS A 100 27.52 -11.32 0.94
CA HIS A 100 26.74 -12.46 1.41
C HIS A 100 25.25 -12.22 1.10
N PRO A 101 24.83 -12.35 -0.17
CA PRO A 101 23.45 -12.08 -0.58
C PRO A 101 22.42 -13.05 0.06
N GLU A 102 22.84 -14.27 0.42
CA GLU A 102 21.95 -15.28 1.00
C GLU A 102 21.56 -15.02 2.46
N SER A 103 22.32 -14.20 3.19
CA SER A 103 22.03 -13.93 4.60
C SER A 103 20.92 -12.89 4.81
N CYS A 104 20.52 -12.14 3.78
CA CYS A 104 19.55 -11.04 3.89
C CYS A 104 18.67 -10.90 2.63
N PRO A 105 17.71 -11.80 2.39
CA PRO A 105 16.77 -11.70 1.26
C PRO A 105 15.83 -10.48 1.36
N ASN A 106 15.78 -9.82 2.52
CA ASN A 106 15.18 -8.50 2.69
C ASN A 106 16.20 -7.65 3.42
N ILE A 107 16.79 -6.68 2.71
CA ILE A 107 17.87 -5.83 3.22
C ILE A 107 17.46 -5.15 4.52
N MET A 108 16.16 -4.85 4.69
CA MET A 108 15.61 -4.21 5.90
C MET A 108 15.03 -5.17 6.95
N ARG A 109 15.35 -6.46 6.91
CA ARG A 109 15.07 -7.31 8.07
C ARG A 109 16.00 -6.91 9.22
N HIS A 110 15.41 -6.84 10.41
CA HIS A 110 16.00 -6.31 11.65
C HIS A 110 17.40 -6.82 12.01
N ASN A 111 17.83 -7.97 11.47
CA ASN A 111 19.03 -8.66 11.92
C ASN A 111 20.30 -8.20 11.18
N ALA A 112 20.17 -7.43 10.09
CA ALA A 112 21.30 -6.92 9.31
C ALA A 112 21.85 -5.58 9.83
N PHE A 113 21.11 -4.91 10.71
CA PHE A 113 21.39 -3.55 11.15
C PHE A 113 21.46 -3.45 12.68
N HIS A 114 22.56 -2.92 13.20
CA HIS A 114 22.65 -2.50 14.59
C HIS A 114 21.87 -1.19 14.78
N LEU A 115 20.93 -1.19 15.72
CA LEU A 115 20.03 -0.06 16.02
C LEU A 115 19.25 0.47 14.80
N GLN A 116 19.05 -0.37 13.76
CA GLN A 116 18.44 0.02 12.48
C GLN A 116 19.19 1.12 11.70
N ILE A 117 20.43 1.43 12.10
CA ILE A 117 21.27 2.48 11.49
C ILE A 117 22.50 1.86 10.83
N LEU A 118 23.31 1.15 11.62
CA LEU A 118 24.63 0.68 11.17
C LEU A 118 24.54 -0.70 10.56
N TYR A 119 25.15 -0.90 9.39
CA TYR A 119 25.20 -2.21 8.77
C TYR A 119 26.10 -3.16 9.57
N ALA A 120 25.53 -4.26 10.08
CA ALA A 120 26.20 -5.14 11.04
C ALA A 120 27.49 -5.77 10.49
N HIS A 121 27.56 -6.00 9.18
CA HIS A 121 28.74 -6.58 8.53
C HIS A 121 29.80 -5.53 8.15
N ASN A 122 29.45 -4.23 8.12
CA ASN A 122 30.39 -3.15 7.90
C ASN A 122 29.87 -1.84 8.55
N PRO A 123 30.32 -1.50 9.77
CA PRO A 123 29.81 -0.35 10.52
C PRO A 123 30.25 1.01 9.94
N THR A 124 31.05 1.04 8.87
CA THR A 124 31.33 2.27 8.11
C THR A 124 30.18 2.67 7.19
N LEU A 125 29.19 1.80 7.00
CA LEU A 125 27.98 2.05 6.23
C LEU A 125 26.76 2.18 7.14
N ALA A 126 26.02 3.28 6.97
CA ALA A 126 24.82 3.58 7.73
C ALA A 126 23.62 3.84 6.81
N PHE A 127 22.42 3.50 7.28
CA PHE A 127 21.13 3.75 6.63
C PHE A 127 20.22 4.51 7.60
N ILE A 128 19.95 5.78 7.29
CA ILE A 128 19.05 6.63 8.09
C ILE A 128 17.68 6.66 7.41
N GLY A 129 16.60 6.62 8.20
CA GLY A 129 15.22 6.63 7.68
C GLY A 129 14.73 5.28 7.15
N SER A 130 15.39 4.19 7.53
CA SER A 130 15.00 2.81 7.23
C SER A 130 13.71 2.38 7.96
N THR A 131 13.44 3.01 9.09
CA THR A 131 12.32 2.66 9.97
C THR A 131 11.01 3.25 9.47
N ILE A 132 9.95 2.44 9.47
CA ILE A 132 8.59 2.93 9.25
C ILE A 132 8.22 3.84 10.42
N SER A 133 7.96 5.11 10.13
CA SER A 133 7.73 6.14 11.15
C SER A 133 6.53 7.03 10.79
N PHE A 134 5.83 7.49 11.82
CA PHE A 134 4.83 8.56 11.72
C PHE A 134 5.46 9.94 11.91
N MET A 135 6.67 10.01 12.49
CA MET A 135 7.41 11.22 12.81
C MET A 135 8.76 11.19 12.10
N SER A 136 8.75 11.29 10.77
CA SER A 136 9.92 11.05 9.93
C SER A 136 11.11 11.95 10.27
N PHE A 137 10.88 13.26 10.47
CA PHE A 137 11.95 14.21 10.78
C PHE A 137 12.58 13.97 12.15
N PHE A 138 11.75 13.78 13.17
CA PHE A 138 12.22 13.52 14.53
C PHE A 138 13.06 12.24 14.56
N LEU A 139 12.57 11.15 13.96
CA LEU A 139 13.30 9.89 14.00
C LEU A 139 14.62 9.96 13.21
N ALA A 140 14.63 10.65 12.06
CA ALA A 140 15.85 10.81 11.27
C ALA A 140 16.90 11.71 11.95
N GLU A 141 16.50 12.62 12.84
CA GLU A 141 17.43 13.49 13.58
C GLU A 141 18.14 12.76 14.73
N PHE A 142 17.45 11.83 15.40
CA PHE A 142 17.97 11.09 16.56
C PHE A 142 18.55 9.71 16.23
N MET A 143 18.52 9.30 14.96
CA MET A 143 19.14 8.07 14.43
C MET A 143 20.50 8.38 13.81
#